data_AF-A0A1S2Q6W4-F1
#
_entry.id   AF-A0A1S2Q6W4-F1
#
_cell.length_a   1.000
_cell.length_b   1.000
_cell.length_c   1.000
_cell.angle_alpha   90.00
_cell.angle_beta   90.00
_cell.angle_gamma   90.00
#
_symmetry.space_group_name_H-M   'P 1'
#
loop_
_entity.id
_entity.type
_entity.pdbx_description
1 polymer ?
#
loop_
_entity_poly.entity_id
_entity_poly.type
_entity_poly.pdbx_seq_one_letter_code
_entity_poly.pdbx_strand_id
1 'polypeptide(L)'
;MSTPEHPDLADRTFTTVYDANGRVKEQRSPGGVVIANEYDAKSRLTKQTGKGAEAETVDHTYAYDSDDRVTAVAGAGTEQNTFSYDDRGLLLSTSGPSGSSSFT
;
A
#
# COMPACT_ATOMS: atom_id res chain seq x y z
N MET A 1 0.60 16.91 -25.33
CA MET A 1 1.53 17.39 -26.37
C MET A 1 2.61 16.33 -26.59
N SER A 2 3.00 16.05 -27.85
CA SER A 2 4.04 15.07 -28.23
C SER A 2 5.37 15.77 -28.46
N THR A 3 6.48 15.24 -27.95
CA THR A 3 7.83 15.67 -28.32
C THR A 3 8.52 14.58 -29.16
N PRO A 4 9.54 14.93 -29.97
CA PRO A 4 10.30 13.95 -30.76
C PRO A 4 11.00 12.87 -29.93
N GLU A 5 11.34 13.15 -28.67
CA GLU A 5 12.06 12.22 -27.79
C GLU A 5 11.16 11.14 -27.17
N HIS A 6 9.84 11.38 -27.08
CA HIS A 6 8.89 10.47 -26.43
C HIS A 6 7.62 10.38 -27.29
N PRO A 7 7.69 9.83 -28.52
CA PRO A 7 6.57 9.84 -29.45
C PRO A 7 5.42 8.94 -29.01
N ASP A 8 5.69 7.91 -28.20
CA ASP A 8 4.70 6.91 -27.80
C ASP A 8 3.75 7.44 -26.72
N LEU A 9 2.47 7.05 -26.82
CA LEU A 9 1.47 7.44 -25.82
C LEU A 9 1.81 6.86 -24.44
N ALA A 10 2.41 5.68 -24.38
CA ALA A 10 2.83 5.04 -23.13
C ALA A 10 3.79 5.95 -22.33
N ASP A 11 4.59 6.78 -23.00
CA ASP A 11 5.54 7.69 -22.37
C ASP A 11 4.89 8.92 -21.72
N ARG A 12 3.57 9.06 -21.86
CA ARG A 12 2.82 10.20 -21.32
C ARG A 12 1.40 9.88 -20.86
N THR A 13 1.05 8.61 -20.78
CA THR A 13 -0.29 8.15 -20.41
C THR A 13 -0.26 7.58 -19.01
N PHE A 14 -1.18 8.06 -18.16
CA PHE A 14 -1.46 7.48 -16.87
C PHE A 14 -2.73 6.63 -16.98
N THR A 15 -2.69 5.40 -16.45
CA THR A 15 -3.83 4.48 -16.47
C THR A 15 -4.19 4.10 -15.04
N THR A 16 -5.49 4.14 -14.72
CA THR A 16 -6.02 3.58 -13.47
C THR A 16 -6.98 2.46 -13.81
N VAL A 17 -6.75 1.27 -13.26
CA VAL A 17 -7.56 0.07 -13.42
C VAL A 17 -8.34 -0.16 -12.13
N TYR A 18 -9.64 -0.40 -12.26
CA TYR A 18 -10.53 -0.66 -11.14
C TYR A 18 -10.90 -2.14 -11.07
N ASP A 19 -11.13 -2.66 -9.87
CA ASP A 19 -11.76 -3.96 -9.68
C ASP A 19 -13.29 -3.89 -9.87
N ALA A 20 -13.98 -5.02 -9.74
CA ALA A 20 -15.43 -5.11 -9.90
C ALA A 20 -16.22 -4.27 -8.86
N ASN A 21 -15.59 -3.90 -7.74
CA ASN A 21 -16.19 -3.07 -6.70
C ASN A 21 -15.86 -1.58 -6.90
N GLY A 22 -15.21 -1.21 -8.00
CA GLY A 22 -14.83 0.18 -8.29
C GLY A 22 -13.62 0.67 -7.48
N ARG A 23 -12.83 -0.22 -6.89
CA ARG A 23 -11.63 0.13 -6.12
C ARG A 23 -10.40 0.09 -7.02
N VAL A 24 -9.41 0.94 -6.76
CA VAL A 24 -8.19 1.03 -7.59
C VAL A 24 -7.37 -0.24 -7.43
N LYS A 25 -7.39 -1.10 -8.43
CA LYS A 25 -6.61 -2.33 -8.48
C LYS A 25 -5.17 -2.08 -8.93
N GLU A 26 -4.99 -1.20 -9.91
CA GLU A 26 -3.68 -0.96 -10.51
C GLU A 26 -3.56 0.46 -11.04
N GLN A 27 -2.41 1.09 -10.85
CA GLN A 27 -2.05 2.36 -11.46
C GLN A 27 -0.78 2.19 -12.29
N ARG A 28 -0.80 2.69 -13.51
CA ARG A 28 0.34 2.66 -14.44
C ARG A 28 0.74 4.08 -14.79
N SER A 29 2.02 4.34 -14.72
CA SER A 29 2.63 5.62 -15.10
C SER A 29 3.61 5.40 -16.26
N PRO A 30 3.96 6.47 -17.00
CA PRO A 30 5.08 6.43 -17.93
C PRO A 30 6.36 5.90 -17.28
N GLY A 31 7.25 5.32 -18.11
CA GLY A 31 8.46 4.65 -17.63
C GLY A 31 8.22 3.23 -17.11
N GLY A 32 7.03 2.66 -17.32
CA GLY A 32 6.73 1.27 -16.94
C GLY A 32 6.47 1.06 -15.45
N VAL A 33 6.33 2.15 -14.68
CA VAL A 33 6.02 2.09 -13.25
C VAL A 33 4.59 1.60 -13.06
N VAL A 34 4.43 0.58 -12.21
CA VAL A 34 3.12 0.01 -11.86
C VAL A 34 2.99 -0.15 -10.35
N ILE A 35 1.89 0.37 -9.80
CA ILE A 35 1.46 0.15 -8.42
C ILE A 35 0.22 -0.74 -8.46
N ALA A 36 0.19 -1.83 -7.69
CA ALA A 36 -0.97 -2.71 -7.58
C ALA A 36 -1.44 -2.82 -6.13
N ASN A 37 -2.77 -2.89 -5.95
CA ASN A 37 -3.42 -2.97 -4.66
C ASN A 37 -4.29 -4.22 -4.58
N GLU A 38 -4.29 -4.87 -3.42
CA GLU A 38 -5.18 -5.96 -3.07
C GLU A 38 -6.04 -5.56 -1.87
N TYR A 39 -7.29 -6.02 -1.86
CA TYR A 39 -8.25 -5.64 -0.84
C TYR A 39 -8.95 -6.87 -0.26
N ASP A 40 -9.30 -6.81 1.00
CA ASP A 40 -10.17 -7.80 1.63
C ASP A 40 -11.66 -7.62 1.23
N ALA A 41 -12.51 -8.51 1.76
CA ALA A 41 -13.95 -8.48 1.55
C ALA A 41 -14.64 -7.23 2.13
N LYS A 42 -14.00 -6.56 3.10
CA LYS A 42 -14.47 -5.30 3.69
C LYS A 42 -13.95 -4.06 2.95
N SER A 43 -13.25 -4.23 1.83
CA SER A 43 -12.65 -3.14 1.05
C SER A 43 -11.52 -2.39 1.74
N ARG A 44 -10.79 -3.07 2.63
CA ARG A 44 -9.58 -2.56 3.26
C ARG A 44 -8.36 -3.06 2.49
N LEU A 45 -7.36 -2.21 2.28
CA LEU A 45 -6.13 -2.52 1.55
C LEU A 45 -5.31 -3.54 2.33
N THR A 46 -5.06 -4.74 1.80
CA THR A 46 -4.27 -5.77 2.48
C THR A 46 -2.85 -5.85 1.96
N LYS A 47 -2.64 -5.48 0.70
CA LYS A 47 -1.33 -5.52 0.06
C LYS A 47 -1.18 -4.39 -0.96
N GLN A 48 -0.02 -3.77 -1.00
CA GLN A 48 0.39 -2.87 -2.07
C GLN A 48 1.76 -3.30 -2.59
N THR A 49 1.90 -3.39 -3.91
CA THR A 49 3.16 -3.75 -4.57
C THR A 49 3.53 -2.69 -5.60
N GLY A 50 4.83 -2.49 -5.79
CA GLY A 50 5.39 -1.64 -6.83
C GLY A 50 6.25 -2.43 -7.79
N LYS A 51 6.40 -1.95 -9.02
CA LYS A 51 7.44 -2.39 -9.96
C LYS A 51 7.76 -1.28 -10.96
N GLY A 52 8.89 -1.42 -11.65
CA GLY A 52 9.31 -0.50 -12.72
C GLY A 52 9.97 0.79 -12.24
N ALA A 53 10.24 0.91 -10.94
CA ALA A 53 11.13 1.94 -10.42
C ALA A 53 12.61 1.55 -10.66
N GLU A 54 13.51 2.53 -10.61
CA GLU A 54 14.96 2.29 -10.75
C GLU A 54 15.52 1.38 -9.64
N ALA A 55 14.94 1.46 -8.44
CA ALA A 55 15.25 0.60 -7.31
C ALA A 55 14.11 -0.40 -7.08
N GLU A 56 14.45 -1.56 -6.53
CA GLU A 56 13.46 -2.55 -6.11
C GLU A 56 12.53 -1.94 -5.06
N THR A 57 11.23 -2.02 -5.33
CA THR A 57 10.19 -1.57 -4.42
C THR A 57 9.71 -2.74 -3.58
N VAL A 58 9.60 -2.48 -2.29
CA VAL A 58 9.18 -3.45 -1.31
C VAL A 58 7.65 -3.55 -1.27
N ASP A 59 7.14 -4.76 -1.08
CA ASP A 59 5.71 -4.99 -0.85
C ASP A 59 5.31 -4.49 0.54
N HIS A 60 4.19 -3.78 0.61
CA HIS A 60 3.57 -3.39 1.87
C HIS A 60 2.36 -4.27 2.16
N THR A 61 2.22 -4.74 3.40
CA THR A 61 1.05 -5.49 3.85
C THR A 61 0.44 -4.87 5.09
N TYR A 62 -0.88 -5.04 5.21
CA TYR A 62 -1.68 -4.44 6.28
C TYR A 62 -2.60 -5.50 6.87
N ALA A 63 -2.58 -5.62 8.20
CA ALA A 63 -3.51 -6.45 8.96
C ALA A 63 -4.46 -5.56 9.76
N TYR A 64 -5.67 -6.05 9.97
CA TYR A 64 -6.73 -5.31 10.65
C TYR A 64 -7.44 -6.19 11.68
N ASP A 65 -7.99 -5.57 12.72
CA ASP A 65 -8.91 -6.22 13.64
C ASP A 65 -10.36 -6.22 13.13
N SER A 66 -11.28 -6.68 14.00
CA SER A 66 -12.72 -6.72 13.72
C SER A 66 -13.35 -5.34 13.58
N ASP A 67 -12.75 -4.32 14.22
CA ASP A 67 -13.22 -2.94 14.28
C ASP A 67 -12.59 -2.06 13.18
N ASP A 68 -11.97 -2.69 12.19
CA ASP A 68 -11.36 -2.05 11.02
C ASP A 68 -10.13 -1.17 11.34
N ARG A 69 -9.48 -1.40 12.49
CA ARG A 69 -8.23 -0.73 12.88
C ARG A 69 -7.03 -1.55 12.42
N VAL A 70 -5.95 -0.87 12.01
CA VAL A 70 -4.71 -1.50 11.56
C VAL A 70 -3.98 -2.08 12.76
N THR A 71 -3.73 -3.39 12.78
CA THR A 71 -3.00 -4.08 13.84
C THR A 71 -1.57 -4.41 13.45
N ALA A 72 -1.27 -4.48 12.16
CA ALA A 72 0.11 -4.63 11.68
C ALA A 72 0.33 -3.97 10.33
N VAL A 73 1.54 -3.45 10.14
CA VAL A 73 2.07 -2.98 8.85
C VAL A 73 3.43 -3.61 8.65
N ALA A 74 3.61 -4.33 7.55
CA ALA A 74 4.92 -4.86 7.15
C ALA A 74 5.39 -4.18 5.85
N GLY A 75 6.71 -4.10 5.72
CA GLY A 75 7.39 -3.60 4.53
C GLY A 75 8.55 -4.53 4.20
N ALA A 76 9.78 -4.04 4.32
CA ALA A 76 10.95 -4.80 3.86
C ALA A 76 11.24 -5.94 4.85
N GLY A 77 11.28 -7.17 4.35
CA GLY A 77 11.58 -8.35 5.16
C GLY A 77 10.37 -8.90 5.92
N THR A 78 10.62 -9.69 6.97
CA THR A 78 9.58 -10.36 7.78
C THR A 78 9.19 -9.57 9.03
N GLU A 79 9.84 -8.45 9.29
CA GLU A 79 9.56 -7.64 10.47
C GLU A 79 8.39 -6.69 10.20
N GLN A 80 7.50 -6.57 11.18
CA GLN A 80 6.28 -5.78 11.09
C GLN A 80 6.18 -4.82 12.28
N ASN A 81 5.64 -3.64 12.01
CA ASN A 81 5.15 -2.75 13.07
C ASN A 81 3.76 -3.22 13.47
N THR A 82 3.50 -3.33 14.77
CA THR A 82 2.26 -3.80 15.35
C THR A 82 1.65 -2.74 16.24
N PHE A 83 0.31 -2.74 16.32
CA PHE A 83 -0.48 -1.74 17.03
C PHE A 83 -1.56 -2.45 17.85
N SER A 84 -1.73 -2.02 19.10
CA SER A 84 -2.81 -2.48 19.97
C SER A 84 -3.67 -1.31 20.42
N TYR A 85 -4.94 -1.57 20.70
CA TYR A 85 -5.93 -0.56 21.02
C TYR A 85 -6.70 -0.92 22.30
N ASP A 86 -7.14 0.09 23.04
CA ASP A 86 -8.10 -0.09 24.12
C ASP A 86 -9.54 -0.28 23.58
N ASP A 87 -10.48 -0.51 24.50
CA ASP A 87 -11.91 -0.70 24.22
C ASP A 87 -12.60 0.55 23.64
N ARG A 88 -11.96 1.72 23.76
CA ARG A 88 -12.41 2.98 23.17
C ARG A 88 -11.73 3.28 21.83
N GLY A 89 -10.85 2.40 21.36
CA GLY A 89 -10.12 2.56 20.10
C GLY A 89 -8.91 3.48 20.17
N LEU A 90 -8.44 3.82 21.36
CA LEU A 90 -7.20 4.56 21.55
C LEU A 90 -6.00 3.62 21.47
N LEU A 91 -4.91 4.11 20.89
CA LEU A 91 -3.66 3.35 20.75
C LEU A 91 -3.06 3.07 22.12
N LEU A 92 -2.87 1.79 22.46
CA LEU A 92 -2.28 1.33 23.71
C LEU A 92 -0.78 1.03 23.54
N SER A 93 -0.37 0.45 22.41
CA SER A 93 1.04 0.19 22.15
C SER A 93 1.40 0.18 20.67
N THR A 94 2.66 0.52 20.38
CA THR A 94 3.34 0.24 19.11
C THR A 94 4.55 -0.65 19.36
N SER A 95 4.88 -1.53 18.43
CA SER A 95 6.11 -2.33 18.49
C SER A 95 6.58 -2.75 17.11
N GLY A 96 7.88 -2.68 16.84
CA GLY A 96 8.48 -3.15 15.59
C GLY A 96 9.79 -2.44 15.25
N PRO A 97 10.26 -2.57 14.01
CA PRO A 97 11.53 -1.97 13.55
C PRO A 97 11.54 -0.44 13.65
N SER A 98 10.37 0.19 13.62
CA SER A 98 10.22 1.63 13.77
C SER A 98 10.24 2.09 15.24
N GLY A 99 10.46 1.17 16.17
CA GLY A 99 10.50 1.42 17.61
C GLY A 99 9.25 0.93 18.33
N SER A 100 9.30 1.01 19.66
CA SER A 100 8.20 0.60 20.54
C SER A 100 7.77 1.75 21.45
N SER A 101 6.47 1.84 21.71
CA SER A 101 5.89 2.82 22.64
C SER A 101 4.64 2.24 23.30
N SER A 102 4.31 2.71 24.50
CA SER A 102 3.12 2.31 25.24
C SER A 102 2.46 3.51 25.90
N PHE A 103 1.13 3.52 25.90
CA PHE A 103 0.31 4.59 26.45
C PHE A 103 -0.59 4.02 27.55
N THR A 104 -0.91 4.83 28.57
CA THR A 104 -1.73 4.45 29.74
C THR A 104 -2.85 5.44 29.94
#